data_AF-A0AB37IWC8-F1
#
_entry.id   AF-A0AB37IWC8-F1
#
_cell.length_a   1.000
_cell.length_b   1.000
_cell.length_c   1.000
_cell.angle_alpha   90.00
_cell.angle_beta   90.00
_cell.angle_gamma   90.00
#
_symmetry.space_group_name_H-M   'P 1'
#
loop_
_entity.id
_entity.type
_entity.pdbx_description
1 polymer ?
#
loop_
_entity_poly.entity_id
_entity_poly.type
_entity_poly.pdbx_seq_one_letter_code
_entity_poly.pdbx_strand_id
1 'polypeptide(L)'
;MNWIRELISLITIFASYVESPGNGAEKKEKVKQMIKDVLPDEEWKIDPEFFDFILDVLIDLVVMFLNKGLWKTARNLIEMS
;
A
#
# COMPACT_ATOMS: atom_id res chain seq x y z
N MET A 1 -3.87 19.51 -3.44
CA MET A 1 -2.61 19.18 -2.72
C MET A 1 -2.78 18.09 -1.64
N ASN A 2 -3.99 17.72 -1.18
CA ASN A 2 -4.16 16.70 -0.13
C ASN A 2 -4.37 15.25 -0.62
N TRP A 3 -4.72 15.04 -1.88
CA TRP A 3 -5.14 13.73 -2.39
C TRP A 3 -4.03 12.66 -2.38
N ILE A 4 -2.79 13.05 -2.70
CA ILE A 4 -1.62 12.14 -2.63
C ILE A 4 -1.36 11.70 -1.17
N ARG A 5 -1.56 12.61 -0.21
CA ARG A 5 -1.37 12.30 1.21
C ARG A 5 -2.45 11.35 1.73
N GLU A 6 -3.70 11.55 1.33
CA GLU A 6 -4.80 10.62 1.61
C GLU A 6 -4.53 9.26 0.98
N LEU A 7 -4.10 9.23 -0.28
CA LEU A 7 -3.74 8.00 -0.99
C LEU A 7 -2.63 7.22 -0.28
N ILE A 8 -1.54 7.90 0.11
CA ILE A 8 -0.46 7.28 0.90
C ILE A 8 -0.99 6.75 2.24
N SER A 9 -1.90 7.47 2.89
CA SER A 9 -2.49 7.04 4.16
C SER A 9 -3.34 5.77 3.98
N LEU A 10 -4.18 5.72 2.94
CA LEU A 10 -4.97 4.54 2.59
C LEU A 10 -4.10 3.34 2.24
N ILE A 11 -3.08 3.55 1.39
CA ILE A 11 -2.09 2.50 1.05
C ILE A 11 -1.44 1.96 2.32
N THR A 12 -1.05 2.83 3.26
CA THR A 12 -0.42 2.42 4.52
C THR A 12 -1.35 1.54 5.36
N ILE A 13 -2.63 1.92 5.45
CA ILE A 13 -3.64 1.14 6.19
C ILE A 13 -3.86 -0.21 5.53
N PHE A 14 -4.09 -0.24 4.21
CA PHE A 14 -4.36 -1.48 3.48
C PHE A 14 -3.16 -2.40 3.43
N ALA A 15 -1.95 -1.86 3.20
CA ALA A 15 -0.72 -2.64 3.25
C ALA A 15 -0.51 -3.28 4.63
N SER A 16 -0.85 -2.57 5.71
CA SER A 16 -0.79 -3.11 7.07
C SER A 16 -1.89 -4.16 7.32
N TYR A 17 -3.08 -3.97 6.75
CA TYR A 17 -4.21 -4.89 6.88
C TYR A 17 -3.97 -6.22 6.17
N VAL A 18 -3.38 -6.20 4.97
CA VAL A 18 -3.07 -7.42 4.22
C VAL A 18 -1.75 -8.05 4.64
N GLU A 19 -1.05 -7.49 5.62
CA GLU A 19 0.28 -7.96 5.97
C GLU A 19 0.24 -9.38 6.56
N SER A 20 0.95 -10.27 5.88
CA SER A 20 1.15 -11.66 6.25
C SER A 20 2.48 -12.17 5.69
N PRO A 21 3.09 -13.20 6.27
CA PRO A 21 4.30 -13.80 5.70
C PRO A 21 4.03 -14.37 4.29
N GLY A 22 4.96 -14.11 3.36
CA GLY A 22 4.87 -14.59 1.96
C GLY A 22 3.98 -13.73 1.04
N ASN A 23 3.84 -14.17 -0.21
CA ASN A 23 2.90 -13.66 -1.23
C ASN A 23 2.88 -12.13 -1.46
N GLY A 24 4.05 -11.49 -1.54
CA GLY A 24 4.15 -10.03 -1.73
C GLY A 24 3.42 -9.49 -2.98
N ALA A 25 3.49 -10.21 -4.11
CA ALA A 25 2.83 -9.81 -5.35
C ALA A 25 1.29 -9.84 -5.24
N GLU A 26 0.75 -10.92 -4.67
CA GLU A 26 -0.69 -11.07 -4.43
C GLU A 26 -1.21 -9.98 -3.46
N LYS A 27 -0.45 -9.70 -2.39
CA LYS A 27 -0.76 -8.62 -1.45
C LYS A 27 -0.78 -7.25 -2.13
N LYS A 28 0.20 -6.97 -2.99
CA LYS A 28 0.27 -5.71 -3.74
C LYS A 28 -0.95 -5.52 -4.63
N GLU A 29 -1.34 -6.55 -5.38
CA GLU A 29 -2.54 -6.53 -6.21
C GLU A 29 -3.81 -6.32 -5.36
N LYS A 30 -3.90 -6.98 -4.20
CA LYS A 30 -5.02 -6.80 -3.28
C LYS A 30 -5.12 -5.36 -2.74
N VAL A 31 -4.00 -4.74 -2.38
CA VAL A 31 -3.99 -3.32 -1.97
C VAL A 31 -4.44 -2.43 -3.12
N LYS A 32 -3.96 -2.67 -4.35
CA LYS A 32 -4.36 -1.92 -5.54
C LYS A 32 -5.87 -2.01 -5.79
N GLN A 33 -6.47 -3.20 -5.67
CA GLN A 33 -7.93 -3.38 -5.78
C GLN A 33 -8.68 -2.63 -4.68
N MET A 34 -8.25 -2.75 -3.41
CA MET A 34 -8.87 -2.02 -2.29
C MET A 34 -8.83 -0.50 -2.47
N ILE A 35 -7.78 0.04 -3.08
CA ILE A 35 -7.70 1.47 -3.41
C ILE A 35 -8.75 1.84 -4.47
N LYS A 36 -8.84 1.07 -5.56
CA LYS A 36 -9.81 1.31 -6.65
C LYS A 36 -11.26 1.17 -6.19
N ASP A 37 -11.53 0.28 -5.24
CA ASP A 37 -12.86 0.11 -4.64
C ASP A 37 -13.30 1.35 -3.83
N VAL A 38 -12.35 2.04 -3.19
CA VAL A 38 -12.61 3.22 -2.34
C VAL A 38 -12.53 4.52 -3.15
N LEU A 39 -11.70 4.53 -4.19
CA LEU A 39 -11.44 5.67 -5.06
C LEU A 39 -11.71 5.22 -6.52
N PRO A 40 -12.99 5.15 -6.94
CA PRO A 40 -13.36 4.68 -8.26
C PRO A 40 -12.78 5.59 -9.35
N ASP A 41 -12.23 4.97 -10.39
CA ASP A 41 -11.49 5.64 -11.47
C ASP A 41 -12.31 6.76 -12.16
N GLU A 42 -13.64 6.66 -12.17
CA GLU A 42 -14.55 7.66 -12.74
C GLU A 42 -14.51 9.03 -12.04
N GLU A 43 -14.11 9.07 -10.76
CA GLU A 43 -13.95 10.33 -10.02
C GLU A 43 -12.67 11.07 -10.38
N TRP A 44 -11.70 10.36 -10.98
CA TRP A 44 -10.38 10.88 -11.26
C TRP A 44 -10.25 11.17 -12.75
N LYS A 45 -10.02 12.44 -13.10
CA LYS A 45 -9.66 12.84 -14.48
C LYS A 45 -8.23 12.43 -14.85
N ILE A 46 -7.80 11.26 -14.38
CA ILE A 46 -6.47 10.70 -14.58
C ILE A 46 -6.62 9.51 -15.52
N ASP A 47 -5.68 9.37 -16.43
CA ASP A 47 -5.61 8.19 -17.28
C ASP A 47 -5.47 6.91 -16.42
N PRO A 48 -6.27 5.85 -16.65
CA PRO A 48 -6.24 4.64 -15.84
C PRO A 48 -4.87 3.94 -15.82
N GLU A 49 -4.13 3.91 -16.92
CA GLU A 49 -2.79 3.31 -16.96
C GLU A 49 -1.80 4.14 -16.14
N PHE A 50 -1.90 5.47 -16.23
CA PHE A 50 -1.09 6.37 -15.43
C PHE A 50 -1.41 6.28 -13.93
N PHE A 51 -2.68 6.14 -13.56
CA PHE A 51 -3.09 5.93 -12.18
C PHE A 51 -2.55 4.59 -11.64
N ASP A 52 -2.63 3.52 -12.43
CA ASP A 52 -2.10 2.20 -12.05
C ASP A 52 -0.60 2.25 -11.78
N PHE A 53 0.15 2.95 -12.63
CA PHE A 53 1.59 3.20 -12.43
C PHE A 53 1.87 3.97 -11.13
N ILE A 54 1.10 5.02 -10.84
CA ILE A 54 1.24 5.78 -9.59
C ILE A 54 0.99 4.87 -8.38
N LEU A 55 -0.08 4.06 -8.42
CA LEU A 55 -0.39 3.12 -7.34
C LEU A 55 0.75 2.13 -7.11
N ASP A 56 1.31 1.55 -8.18
CA ASP A 56 2.41 0.62 -8.05
C ASP A 56 3.63 1.23 -7.35
N VAL A 57 4.03 2.43 -7.78
CA VAL A 57 5.18 3.13 -7.19
C VAL A 57 4.91 3.50 -5.73
N LEU A 58 3.71 4.01 -5.42
CA LEU A 58 3.36 4.41 -4.05
C LEU A 58 3.25 3.21 -3.11
N ILE A 59 2.64 2.11 -3.56
CA ILE A 59 2.55 0.87 -2.77
C ILE A 59 3.95 0.35 -2.48
N ASP A 60 4.83 0.28 -3.48
CA ASP A 60 6.21 -0.18 -3.27
C ASP A 60 6.98 0.70 -2.29
N LEU A 61 6.82 2.02 -2.37
CA LEU A 61 7.43 2.97 -1.44
C LEU A 61 6.95 2.76 0.00
N VAL A 62 5.64 2.64 0.20
CA VAL A 62 5.05 2.43 1.53
C VAL A 62 5.47 1.07 2.10
N VAL A 63 5.39 0.00 1.30
CA VAL A 63 5.80 -1.35 1.72
C VAL A 63 7.29 -1.39 2.06
N MET A 64 8.14 -0.69 1.30
CA MET A 64 9.56 -0.57 1.62
C MET A 64 9.78 0.15 2.96
N PHE A 65 9.04 1.21 3.23
CA PHE A 65 9.10 1.95 4.49
C PHE A 65 8.66 1.08 5.67
N LEU A 66 7.52 0.40 5.55
CA LEU A 66 7.00 -0.51 6.58
C LEU A 66 7.96 -1.67 6.86
N ASN A 67 8.55 -2.25 5.81
CA ASN A 67 9.55 -3.32 5.93
C ASN A 67 10.83 -2.86 6.64
N LYS A 68 11.29 -1.62 6.39
CA LYS A 68 12.50 -1.07 7.02
C LYS A 68 12.27 -0.61 8.46
N GLY A 69 11.06 -0.14 8.77
CA GLY A 69 10.67 0.39 10.08
C GLY A 69 9.81 -0.58 10.87
N LEU A 70 8.50 -0.37 10.82
CA LEU A 70 7.49 -1.00 11.68
C LEU A 70 7.60 -2.53 11.74
N TRP A 71 7.62 -3.21 10.59
CA TRP A 71 7.61 -4.68 10.56
C TRP A 71 8.97 -5.29 10.93
N LYS A 72 10.07 -4.57 10.71
CA LYS A 72 11.39 -4.99 11.21
C LYS A 72 11.41 -4.94 12.73
N THR A 73 10.96 -3.84 13.33
CA THR A 73 10.90 -3.71 14.79
C THR A 73 9.94 -4.72 15.41
N ALA A 74 8.76 -4.93 14.82
CA ALA A 74 7.79 -5.90 15.31
C ALA A 74 8.33 -7.33 15.33
N ARG A 75 9.01 -7.77 14.25
CA ARG A 75 9.65 -9.10 14.21
C ARG A 75 10.72 -9.26 15.29
N ASN A 76 11.58 -8.26 15.47
CA ASN A 76 12.61 -8.30 16.50
C ASN A 76 12.01 -8.42 17.91
N LEU A 77 10.88 -7.76 18.18
CA LEU A 77 10.20 -7.87 19.47
C LEU A 77 9.61 -9.26 19.72
N ILE A 78 9.02 -9.88 18.69
CA ILE A 78 8.43 -11.22 18.78
C ILE A 78 9.52 -12.29 18.95
N GLU A 79 10.68 -12.14 18.31
CA GLU A 79 11.80 -13.07 18.46
C GLU A 79 12.51 -12.97 19.83
N MET A 80 12.32 -11.86 20.54
CA MET A 80 12.91 -11.62 21.87
C MET A 80 12.00 -12.03 23.05
N SER A 81 10.71 -12.34 22.80
CA SER A 81 9.72 -12.75 23.81
C SER A 81 9.55 -14.27 23.88
#